data_AF-A0A6G0R0I0-F1
#
_entry.id   AF-A0A6G0R0I0-F1
#
_cell.length_a   1.000
_cell.length_b   1.000
_cell.length_c   1.000
_cell.angle_alpha   90.00
_cell.angle_beta   90.00
_cell.angle_gamma   90.00
#
_symmetry.space_group_name_H-M   'P 1'
#
loop_
_entity.id
_entity.type
_entity.pdbx_description
1 polymer ?
#
loop_
_entity_poly.entity_id
_entity_poly.type
_entity_poly.pdbx_seq_one_letter_code
_entity_poly.pdbx_strand_id
1 'polypeptide(L)'
;MSSSLKRGSGRQSVALAWRREVNRQQEIALSMAKEYQATEKARRAKEHNETLGRQKKESLQSPSGEVDPNETPPRSLFEPGSRVWLYMERAKPGLTKKLAHRWHGPFRIKKKVEEFAYELELKSRSGYRFYPVVHVSRLKAGPPIERV
;
A
#
# COMPACT_ATOMS: atom_id res chain seq x y z
N MET A 1 64.77 -25.01 -47.90
CA MET A 1 64.61 -24.08 -46.77
C MET A 1 63.15 -23.67 -46.69
N SER A 2 62.42 -24.14 -45.68
CA SER A 2 60.97 -23.93 -45.57
C SER A 2 60.67 -22.74 -44.67
N SER A 3 60.14 -21.64 -45.23
CA SER A 3 59.75 -20.45 -44.48
C SER A 3 58.29 -20.56 -44.02
N SER A 4 58.09 -20.71 -42.71
CA SER A 4 56.77 -20.68 -42.08
C SER A 4 56.48 -19.24 -41.59
N LEU A 5 55.67 -18.50 -42.35
CA LEU A 5 55.21 -17.18 -41.96
C LEU A 5 53.89 -17.29 -41.17
N LYS A 6 54.02 -17.06 -39.86
CA LYS A 6 52.94 -16.91 -38.86
C LYS A 6 51.87 -15.91 -39.33
N ARG A 7 50.81 -16.41 -39.96
CA ARG A 7 49.55 -15.68 -40.19
C ARG A 7 48.54 -16.07 -39.11
N GLY A 8 48.43 -15.30 -38.03
CA GLY A 8 47.42 -15.60 -37.01
C GLY A 8 47.18 -14.58 -35.90
N SER A 9 48.19 -13.79 -35.48
CA SER A 9 48.07 -12.95 -34.28
C SER A 9 47.24 -11.67 -34.45
N GLY A 10 47.28 -11.03 -35.62
CA GLY A 10 46.62 -9.73 -35.85
C GLY A 10 45.08 -9.77 -35.92
N ARG A 11 44.46 -10.92 -36.19
CA ARG A 11 42.99 -11.06 -36.23
C ARG A 11 42.39 -11.22 -34.83
N GLN A 12 43.13 -11.84 -33.92
CA GLN A 12 42.70 -12.03 -32.52
C GLN A 12 42.70 -10.70 -31.75
N SER A 13 43.66 -9.81 -32.01
CA SER A 13 43.70 -8.48 -31.38
C SER A 13 42.54 -7.58 -31.81
N VAL A 14 42.16 -7.60 -33.09
CA VAL A 14 41.01 -6.85 -33.62
C VAL A 14 39.70 -7.34 -33.01
N ALA A 15 39.51 -8.66 -32.88
CA ALA A 15 38.32 -9.23 -32.24
C ALA A 15 38.23 -8.87 -30.74
N LEU A 16 39.35 -8.82 -30.03
CA LEU A 16 39.40 -8.40 -28.62
C LEU A 16 39.10 -6.91 -28.46
N ALA A 17 39.61 -6.06 -29.36
CA ALA A 17 39.29 -4.63 -29.36
C ALA A 17 37.79 -4.39 -29.59
N TRP A 18 37.18 -5.14 -30.52
CA TRP A 18 35.74 -5.10 -30.77
C TRP A 18 34.91 -5.48 -29.54
N ARG A 19 35.28 -6.56 -28.84
CA ARG A 19 34.57 -6.98 -27.62
C ARG A 19 34.63 -5.95 -26.51
N ARG A 20 35.80 -5.31 -26.33
CA ARG A 20 35.96 -4.22 -25.35
C ARG A 20 35.09 -3.03 -25.70
N GLU A 21 35.01 -2.67 -26.97
CA GLU A 21 34.16 -1.57 -27.41
C GLU A 21 32.68 -1.85 -27.20
N VAL A 22 32.21 -3.03 -27.58
CA VAL A 22 30.81 -3.44 -27.35
C VAL A 22 30.46 -3.45 -25.87
N ASN A 23 31.34 -3.97 -25.01
CA ASN A 23 31.12 -3.96 -23.57
C ASN A 23 31.06 -2.53 -23.00
N ARG A 24 31.92 -1.61 -23.48
CA ARG A 24 31.87 -0.19 -23.10
C ARG A 24 30.54 0.45 -23.47
N GLN A 25 30.06 0.23 -24.69
CA GLN A 25 28.77 0.77 -25.14
C GLN A 25 27.61 0.19 -24.31
N GLN A 26 27.69 -1.10 -23.95
CA GLN A 26 26.71 -1.74 -23.08
C GLN A 26 26.71 -1.13 -21.67
N GLU A 27 27.88 -0.88 -21.09
CA GLU A 27 28.02 -0.25 -19.78
C GLU A 27 27.44 1.18 -19.78
N ILE A 28 27.73 1.97 -20.81
CA ILE A 28 27.18 3.33 -20.98
C ILE A 28 25.66 3.28 -21.12
N ALA A 29 25.12 2.37 -21.93
CA ALA A 29 23.68 2.22 -22.08
C ALA A 29 23.01 1.83 -20.74
N LEU A 30 23.65 0.94 -19.97
CA LEU A 30 23.15 0.53 -18.65
C LEU A 30 23.22 1.64 -17.61
N SER A 31 24.27 2.48 -17.61
CA SER A 31 24.36 3.62 -16.69
C SER A 31 23.26 4.65 -17.00
N MET A 32 23.10 5.00 -18.29
CA MET A 32 22.07 5.93 -18.75
C MET A 32 20.65 5.43 -18.41
N ALA A 33 20.38 4.14 -18.61
CA ALA A 33 19.08 3.55 -18.27
C ALA A 33 18.79 3.59 -16.77
N LYS A 34 19.80 3.35 -15.92
CA LYS A 34 19.66 3.42 -14.46
C LYS A 34 19.42 4.84 -13.98
N GLU A 35 20.15 5.81 -14.52
CA GLU A 35 19.95 7.23 -14.23
C GLU A 35 18.53 7.67 -14.60
N TYR A 36 18.06 7.30 -15.80
CA TYR A 36 16.70 7.60 -16.23
C TYR A 36 15.64 6.95 -15.33
N GLN A 37 15.83 5.70 -14.91
CA GLN A 37 14.93 5.06 -13.96
C GLN A 37 14.93 5.76 -12.60
N ALA A 38 16.09 6.23 -12.13
CA ALA A 38 16.21 6.92 -10.87
C ALA A 38 15.50 8.29 -10.91
N THR A 39 15.70 9.06 -11.98
CA THR A 39 15.04 10.37 -12.17
C THR A 39 13.53 10.22 -12.30
N GLU A 40 13.04 9.27 -13.09
CA GLU A 40 11.60 9.03 -13.24
C GLU A 40 10.94 8.50 -11.96
N LYS A 41 11.64 7.67 -11.18
CA LYS A 41 11.14 7.26 -9.85
C LYS A 41 11.07 8.43 -8.88
N ALA A 42 12.09 9.30 -8.86
CA ALA A 42 12.09 10.50 -8.03
C ALA A 42 10.96 11.46 -8.41
N ARG A 43 10.71 11.67 -9.71
CA ARG A 43 9.61 12.48 -10.22
C ARG A 43 8.25 11.93 -9.79
N ARG A 44 7.99 10.64 -10.03
CA ARG A 44 6.74 9.99 -9.59
C ARG A 44 6.55 10.05 -8.07
N ALA A 45 7.61 9.84 -7.29
CA ALA A 45 7.55 9.93 -5.85
C ALA A 45 7.19 11.35 -5.37
N LYS A 46 7.77 12.38 -6.02
CA LYS A 46 7.45 13.79 -5.74
C LYS A 46 5.99 14.09 -6.05
N GLU A 47 5.50 13.74 -7.24
CA GLU A 47 4.10 13.93 -7.64
C GLU A 47 3.13 13.25 -6.65
N HIS A 48 3.41 11.99 -6.26
CA HIS A 48 2.60 11.26 -5.28
C HIS A 48 2.60 11.93 -3.90
N ASN A 49 3.77 12.35 -3.41
CA ASN A 49 3.90 13.01 -2.11
C ASN A 49 3.20 14.37 -2.08
N GLU A 50 3.26 15.13 -3.16
CA GLU A 50 2.52 16.39 -3.30
C GLU A 50 1.01 16.16 -3.28
N THR A 51 0.53 15.11 -3.95
CA THR A 51 -0.89 14.73 -3.96
C THR A 51 -1.37 14.34 -2.56
N LEU A 52 -0.60 13.52 -1.84
CA LEU A 52 -0.87 13.18 -0.44
C LEU A 52 -0.81 14.42 0.48
N GLY A 53 0.13 15.33 0.22
CA GLY A 53 0.26 16.59 0.95
C GLY A 53 -0.95 17.51 0.76
N ARG A 54 -1.52 17.59 -0.45
CA ARG A 54 -2.76 18.33 -0.73
C ARG A 54 -3.95 17.74 -0.01
N GLN A 55 -4.18 16.42 -0.11
CA GLN A 55 -5.26 15.75 0.63
C GLN A 55 -5.15 15.93 2.14
N LYS A 56 -3.92 15.84 2.68
CA LYS A 56 -3.67 16.11 4.10
C LYS A 56 -3.99 17.56 4.47
N LYS A 57 -3.59 18.54 3.65
CA LYS A 57 -3.92 19.96 3.88
C LYS A 57 -5.42 20.23 3.79
N GLU A 58 -6.11 19.67 2.80
CA GLU A 58 -7.58 19.76 2.65
C GLU A 58 -8.31 19.15 3.84
N SER A 59 -7.81 18.02 4.37
CA SER A 59 -8.33 17.38 5.58
C SER A 59 -8.08 18.21 6.85
N LEU A 60 -7.03 19.02 6.88
CA LEU A 60 -6.69 19.90 8.02
C LEU A 60 -7.36 21.29 7.92
N GLN A 61 -7.77 21.72 6.73
CA GLN A 61 -8.52 22.98 6.51
C GLN A 61 -10.02 22.87 6.80
N SER A 62 -10.52 21.67 7.07
CA SER A 62 -11.79 21.49 7.79
C SER A 62 -11.43 21.25 9.26
N PRO A 63 -11.46 22.29 10.12
CA PRO A 63 -12.72 22.73 10.72
C PRO A 63 -12.79 24.23 11.04
N SER A 64 -13.72 24.94 10.41
CA SER A 64 -14.37 26.10 11.05
C SER A 64 -15.85 25.77 11.24
N GLY A 65 -16.09 24.65 11.91
CA GLY A 65 -17.34 24.41 12.61
C GLY A 65 -17.15 24.92 14.02
N GLU A 66 -17.82 26.01 14.34
CA GLU A 66 -17.88 26.63 15.65
C GLU A 66 -18.12 25.54 16.72
N VAL A 67 -17.21 25.48 17.70
CA VAL A 67 -17.38 24.61 18.86
C VAL A 67 -18.25 25.38 19.84
N ASP A 68 -19.56 25.19 19.72
CA ASP A 68 -20.53 25.57 20.74
C ASP A 68 -20.24 24.72 22.00
N PRO A 69 -19.96 25.32 23.18
CA PRO A 69 -19.60 24.57 24.39
C PRO A 69 -20.81 23.93 25.09
N ASN A 70 -21.98 23.92 24.46
CA ASN A 70 -23.19 23.38 25.05
C ASN A 70 -23.73 22.19 24.25
N GLU A 71 -24.01 21.13 25.00
CA GLU A 71 -24.78 19.94 24.63
C GLU A 71 -24.04 18.69 24.12
N THR A 72 -24.26 17.64 24.91
CA THR A 72 -24.25 16.19 24.63
C THR A 72 -22.95 15.39 24.84
N PRO A 73 -23.01 14.32 25.67
CA PRO A 73 -21.89 13.39 25.84
C PRO A 73 -21.52 12.75 24.49
N PRO A 74 -20.26 12.28 24.32
CA PRO A 74 -19.71 11.92 23.02
C PRO A 74 -20.63 10.95 22.28
N ARG A 75 -21.28 11.48 21.25
CA ARG A 75 -22.23 10.79 20.39
C ARG A 75 -21.62 9.45 20.01
N SER A 76 -22.26 8.36 20.40
CA SER A 76 -21.89 7.01 20.01
C SER A 76 -21.71 6.95 18.49
N LEU A 77 -20.47 6.90 18.02
CA LEU A 77 -20.13 6.90 16.58
C LEU A 77 -20.79 5.76 15.80
N PHE A 78 -21.12 4.69 16.51
CA PHE A 78 -21.89 3.59 15.98
C PHE A 78 -22.94 3.13 16.98
N GLU A 79 -24.16 2.94 16.51
CA GLU A 79 -25.24 2.39 17.30
C GLU A 79 -25.15 0.85 17.39
N PRO A 80 -25.51 0.24 18.53
CA PRO A 80 -25.74 -1.20 18.60
C PRO A 80 -26.71 -1.63 17.49
N GLY A 81 -26.31 -2.63 16.69
CA GLY A 81 -27.02 -3.10 15.50
C GLY A 81 -26.49 -2.53 14.18
N SER A 82 -25.65 -1.48 14.21
CA SER A 82 -25.04 -0.90 13.02
C SER A 82 -24.09 -1.90 12.36
N ARG A 83 -24.09 -1.90 11.01
CA ARG A 83 -23.13 -2.68 10.22
C ARG A 83 -21.81 -1.95 10.13
N VAL A 84 -20.73 -2.64 10.47
CA VAL A 84 -19.37 -2.11 10.43
C VAL A 84 -18.43 -3.10 9.77
N TRP A 85 -17.45 -2.58 9.05
CA TRP A 85 -16.34 -3.35 8.51
C TRP A 85 -15.24 -3.42 9.55
N LEU A 86 -14.70 -4.62 9.76
CA LEU A 86 -13.60 -4.84 10.68
C LEU A 86 -12.29 -4.90 9.93
N TYR A 87 -11.31 -4.12 10.37
CA TYR A 87 -9.94 -4.19 9.92
C TYR A 87 -9.22 -5.38 10.57
N MET A 88 -8.76 -6.34 9.75
CA MET A 88 -7.87 -7.42 10.16
C MET A 88 -6.48 -7.23 9.54
N GLU A 89 -5.48 -7.20 10.43
CA GLU A 89 -4.08 -7.04 10.06
C GLU A 89 -3.47 -8.34 9.48
N ARG A 90 -4.02 -9.49 9.85
CA ARG A 90 -3.53 -10.81 9.39
C ARG A 90 -3.97 -11.08 7.96
N ALA A 91 -3.04 -10.90 7.01
CA ALA A 91 -3.11 -11.57 5.72
C ALA A 91 -2.88 -13.08 5.91
N LYS A 92 -3.58 -13.91 5.13
CA LYS A 92 -3.34 -15.36 5.14
C LYS A 92 -1.86 -15.63 4.80
N PRO A 93 -1.13 -16.45 5.60
CA PRO A 93 0.23 -16.82 5.27
C PRO A 93 0.24 -17.53 3.91
N GLY A 94 1.06 -17.04 2.97
CA GLY A 94 1.15 -17.55 1.60
C GLY A 94 0.51 -16.66 0.52
N LEU A 95 -0.29 -15.64 0.89
CA LEU A 95 -0.78 -14.63 -0.07
C LEU A 95 0.12 -13.39 -0.02
N THR A 96 0.49 -12.86 -1.19
CA THR A 96 1.24 -11.59 -1.27
C THR A 96 0.41 -10.48 -0.61
N LYS A 97 1.02 -9.74 0.33
CA LYS A 97 0.34 -8.68 1.13
C LYS A 97 -0.40 -7.64 0.28
N LYS A 98 -0.04 -7.50 -1.00
CA LYS A 98 -0.64 -6.56 -1.95
C LYS A 98 -2.08 -6.90 -2.37
N LEU A 99 -2.49 -8.17 -2.30
CA LEU A 99 -3.83 -8.62 -2.68
C LEU A 99 -4.68 -9.10 -1.49
N ALA A 100 -4.19 -8.93 -0.26
CA ALA A 100 -4.94 -9.32 0.92
C ALA A 100 -6.05 -8.30 1.23
N HIS A 101 -7.30 -8.78 1.28
CA HIS A 101 -8.41 -7.98 1.81
C HIS A 101 -8.17 -7.77 3.31
N ARG A 102 -7.83 -6.52 3.72
CA ARG A 102 -7.61 -6.14 5.13
C ARG A 102 -8.90 -5.73 5.83
N TRP A 103 -9.91 -5.29 5.07
CA TRP A 103 -11.23 -4.94 5.60
C TRP A 103 -12.18 -6.10 5.34
N HIS A 104 -12.80 -6.59 6.40
CA HIS A 104 -13.67 -7.74 6.35
C HIS A 104 -15.08 -7.35 6.71
N GLY A 105 -16.01 -7.81 5.85
CA GLY A 105 -17.44 -8.04 6.03
C GLY A 105 -18.30 -7.05 6.83
N PRO A 106 -19.62 -7.03 6.60
CA PRO A 106 -20.52 -6.33 7.50
C PRO A 106 -20.68 -7.13 8.81
N PHE A 107 -19.94 -6.73 9.85
CA PHE A 107 -20.18 -7.15 11.23
C PHE A 107 -21.26 -6.29 11.85
N ARG A 108 -22.00 -6.82 12.83
CA ARG A 108 -22.95 -6.02 13.62
C ARG A 108 -22.31 -5.66 14.95
N ILE A 109 -22.51 -4.44 15.41
CA ILE A 109 -22.14 -4.09 16.78
C ILE A 109 -23.21 -4.63 17.72
N LYS A 110 -22.81 -5.38 18.73
CA LYS A 110 -23.72 -5.93 19.75
C LYS A 110 -23.94 -4.94 20.88
N LYS A 111 -22.86 -4.37 21.42
CA LYS A 111 -22.91 -3.36 22.49
C LYS A 111 -21.65 -2.48 22.48
N LYS A 112 -21.78 -1.26 22.98
CA LYS A 112 -20.64 -0.39 23.31
C LYS A 112 -20.15 -0.79 24.70
N VAL A 113 -18.92 -1.30 24.79
CA VAL A 113 -18.32 -1.73 26.08
C VAL A 113 -17.64 -0.55 26.74
N GLU A 114 -16.93 0.24 25.95
CA GLU A 114 -16.17 1.40 26.38
C GLU A 114 -16.38 2.55 25.40
N GLU A 115 -15.91 3.75 25.73
CA GLU A 115 -16.00 4.92 24.86
C GLU A 115 -15.45 4.66 23.45
N PHE A 116 -14.37 3.87 23.36
CA PHE A 116 -13.69 3.52 22.12
C PHE A 116 -13.71 2.02 21.78
N ALA A 117 -14.31 1.17 22.61
CA ALA A 117 -14.33 -0.28 22.40
C ALA A 117 -15.76 -0.80 22.20
N TYR A 118 -15.96 -1.48 21.08
CA TYR A 118 -17.25 -2.05 20.69
C TYR A 118 -17.16 -3.57 20.64
N GLU A 119 -18.16 -4.25 21.20
CA GLU A 119 -18.34 -5.69 21.04
C GLU A 119 -19.06 -5.95 19.72
N LEU A 120 -18.44 -6.72 18.83
CA LEU A 120 -19.03 -7.19 17.57
C LEU A 120 -19.77 -8.51 17.78
N GLU A 121 -20.94 -8.61 17.16
CA GLU A 121 -21.70 -9.84 17.04
C GLU A 121 -21.04 -10.73 15.98
N LEU A 122 -20.45 -11.84 16.42
CA LEU A 122 -20.05 -12.91 15.52
C LEU A 122 -21.24 -13.86 15.31
N LYS A 123 -21.71 -13.97 14.07
CA LYS A 123 -22.58 -15.09 13.69
C LYS A 123 -21.74 -16.36 13.84
N SER A 124 -22.21 -17.34 14.63
CA SER A 124 -21.45 -18.56 14.96
C SER A 124 -21.03 -19.39 13.72
N ARG A 125 -21.66 -19.14 12.56
CA ARG A 125 -21.34 -19.73 11.25
C ARG A 125 -20.15 -19.07 10.53
N SER A 126 -19.57 -17.99 11.05
CA SER A 126 -18.61 -17.16 10.30
C SER A 126 -17.16 -17.65 10.29
N GLY A 127 -16.83 -18.73 11.01
CA GLY A 127 -15.48 -19.32 11.02
C GLY A 127 -14.38 -18.42 11.62
N TYR A 128 -14.74 -17.24 12.13
CA TYR A 128 -13.81 -16.28 12.72
C TYR A 128 -13.64 -16.54 14.22
N ARG A 129 -12.40 -16.75 14.65
CA ARG A 129 -12.00 -16.97 16.05
C ARG A 129 -11.18 -15.79 16.57
N PHE A 130 -11.78 -14.60 16.60
CA PHE A 130 -11.16 -13.41 17.19
C PHE A 130 -12.01 -12.87 18.34
N TYR A 131 -11.39 -12.09 19.23
CA TYR A 131 -12.06 -11.48 20.36
C TYR A 131 -13.11 -10.47 19.88
N PRO A 132 -14.38 -10.58 20.32
CA PRO A 132 -15.46 -9.75 19.80
C PRO A 132 -15.27 -8.25 20.12
N VAL A 133 -14.47 -7.91 21.14
CA VAL A 133 -14.21 -6.52 21.52
C VAL A 133 -13.10 -5.92 20.66
N VAL A 134 -13.41 -4.83 19.96
CA VAL A 134 -12.49 -4.15 19.04
C VAL A 134 -12.54 -2.63 19.22
N HIS A 135 -11.39 -1.99 19.04
CA HIS A 135 -11.27 -0.53 19.10
C HIS A 135 -11.90 0.14 17.87
N VAL A 136 -12.47 1.33 18.05
CA VAL A 136 -13.14 2.13 17.01
C VAL A 136 -12.26 2.38 15.78
N SER A 137 -10.94 2.53 15.95
CA SER A 137 -9.99 2.73 14.85
C SER A 137 -9.89 1.54 13.88
N ARG A 138 -10.32 0.35 14.30
CA ARG A 138 -10.38 -0.85 13.46
C ARG A 138 -11.77 -1.05 12.84
N LEU A 139 -12.70 -0.14 13.09
CA LEU A 139 -14.06 -0.19 12.56
C LEU A 139 -14.26 0.89 11.49
N LYS A 140 -15.04 0.55 10.47
CA LYS A 140 -15.50 1.50 9.46
C LYS A 140 -17.00 1.34 9.26
N ALA A 141 -17.72 2.44 9.05
CA ALA A 141 -19.13 2.41 8.73
C ALA A 141 -19.39 1.54 7.49
N GLY A 142 -20.27 0.55 7.61
CA GLY A 142 -20.73 -0.24 6.48
C GLY A 142 -21.81 0.49 5.69
N PRO A 143 -22.07 0.05 4.45
CA PRO A 143 -23.13 0.63 3.65
C PRO A 143 -24.48 0.50 4.39
N PRO A 144 -25.29 1.57 4.41
CA PRO A 144 -26.63 1.54 4.99
C PRO A 144 -27.52 0.57 4.20
N ILE A 145 -28.49 -0.02 4.89
CA ILE A 145 -29.48 -0.89 4.26
C ILE A 145 -30.50 0.01 3.56
N GLU A 146 -30.50 0.06 2.23
CA GLU A 146 -31.69 0.44 1.48
C GLU A 146 -32.76 -0.61 1.78
N ARG A 147 -33.75 -0.23 2.60
CA ARG A 147 -34.95 -1.04 2.77
C ARG A 147 -35.80 -0.81 1.51
N VAL A 148 -35.95 -1.87 0.71
CA VAL A 148 -36.96 -1.98 -0.34
C VAL A 148 -38.34 -2.02 0.30
#